data_AF-A0A264VZG8-F1
#
_entry.id   AF-A0A264VZG8-F1
#
_cell.length_a   1.000
_cell.length_b   1.000
_cell.length_c   1.000
_cell.angle_alpha   90.00
_cell.angle_beta   90.00
_cell.angle_gamma   90.00
#
_symmetry.space_group_name_H-M   'P 1'
#
loop_
_entity.id
_entity.type
_entity.pdbx_description
1 polymer ?
#
loop_
_entity_poly.entity_id
_entity_poly.type
_entity_poly.pdbx_seq_one_letter_code
_entity_poly.pdbx_strand_id
1 'polypeptide(L)' 'TSHELLLENFPSSEHPKKVNLPCLVKRKGTKAVYKDGLLEVMFQKQQDYNMSEVEIFR' A
#
# COMPACT_ATOMS: atom_id res chain seq x y z
N THR A 1 8.65 -1.50 5.84
CA THR A 1 7.20 -1.44 5.57
C THR A 1 6.91 -0.13 4.85
N SER A 2 5.78 0.01 4.17
CA SER A 2 5.51 1.19 3.32
C SER A 2 4.07 1.64 3.46
N HIS A 3 3.83 2.93 3.23
CA HIS A 3 2.49 3.52 3.04
C HIS A 3 2.16 3.74 1.56
N GLU A 4 2.98 3.22 0.66
CA GLU A 4 2.92 3.56 -0.75
C GLU A 4 3.12 2.32 -1.61
N LEU A 5 2.31 2.21 -2.67
CA LEU A 5 2.52 1.31 -3.79
C LEU A 5 3.05 2.14 -4.96
N LEU A 6 4.24 1.79 -5.46
CA LEU A 6 4.78 2.30 -6.71
C LEU A 6 4.56 1.26 -7.81
N LEU A 7 3.86 1.64 -8.87
CA LEU A 7 3.64 0.84 -10.06
C LEU A 7 4.46 1.44 -11.20
N GLU A 8 5.37 0.66 -11.74
CA GLU A 8 6.19 1.02 -12.89
C GLU A 8 5.77 0.17 -14.09
N ASN A 9 5.69 0.78 -15.26
CA ASN A 9 5.36 0.10 -16.53
C ASN A 9 4.04 -0.69 -16.52
N PHE A 10 3.05 -0.25 -15.72
CA PHE A 10 1.74 -0.87 -15.64
C PHE A 10 0.61 0.14 -15.37
N PRO A 11 -0.53 0.08 -16.10
CA PRO A 11 -0.80 -0.79 -17.25
C PRO A 11 -0.10 -0.32 -18.54
N SER A 12 0.53 0.85 -18.54
CA SER A 12 1.32 1.40 -19.63
C SER A 12 2.70 1.85 -19.13
N SER A 13 3.64 2.07 -20.05
CA SER A 13 5.01 2.52 -19.76
C SER A 13 5.11 4.03 -19.50
N GLU A 14 3.98 4.73 -19.48
CA GLU A 14 3.97 6.13 -19.07
C GLU A 14 4.19 6.21 -17.56
N HIS A 15 4.88 7.27 -17.13
CA HIS A 15 5.34 7.62 -15.78
C HIS A 15 4.89 6.72 -14.60
N PRO A 16 5.81 6.37 -13.68
CA PRO A 16 5.47 5.57 -12.50
C PRO A 16 4.24 6.10 -11.77
N LYS A 17 3.26 5.22 -11.55
CA LYS A 17 2.07 5.54 -10.79
C LYS A 17 2.31 5.28 -9.32
N LYS A 18 2.05 6.28 -8.49
CA LYS A 18 2.13 6.18 -7.04
C LYS A 18 0.73 6.13 -6.43
N VAL A 19 0.49 5.17 -5.55
CA VAL A 19 -0.76 5.02 -4.80
C VAL A 19 -0.47 5.06 -3.31
N ASN A 20 -1.09 6.01 -2.62
CA ASN A 20 -1.01 6.11 -1.16
C ASN A 20 -1.94 5.05 -0.53
N LEU A 21 -1.39 4.25 0.38
CA LEU A 21 -2.08 3.21 1.12
C LEU A 21 -2.58 3.78 2.46
N PRO A 22 -3.76 3.35 2.92
CA PRO A 22 -4.38 3.90 4.13
C PRO A 22 -3.65 3.52 5.43
N CYS A 23 -2.66 2.62 5.39
CA CYS A 23 -1.89 2.18 6.55
C CYS A 23 -0.55 1.58 6.13
N LEU A 24 0.33 1.32 7.11
CA LEU A 24 1.58 0.59 6.87
C LEU A 24 1.26 -0.84 6.43
N VAL A 25 1.97 -1.32 5.42
CA VAL A 25 1.88 -2.71 4.95
C VAL A 25 3.21 -3.44 5.07
N LYS A 26 3.14 -4.76 5.31
CA LYS A 26 4.30 -5.64 5.42
C LYS A 26 4.76 -6.08 4.03
N ARG A 27 6.08 -6.16 3.83
CA ARG A 27 6.64 -6.79 2.61
C ARG A 27 6.38 -8.30 2.61
N LYS A 28 6.73 -8.98 3.70
CA LYS A 28 6.43 -10.41 3.89
C LYS A 28 4.91 -10.58 4.03
N GLY A 29 4.33 -11.47 3.22
CA GLY A 29 2.89 -11.75 3.21
C GLY A 29 2.08 -10.91 2.22
N THR A 30 2.67 -9.87 1.62
CA THR A 30 2.08 -9.22 0.44
C THR A 30 2.18 -10.17 -0.76
N LYS A 31 1.09 -10.27 -1.52
CA LYS A 31 0.98 -11.13 -2.70
C LYS A 31 0.56 -10.29 -3.90
N ALA A 32 0.98 -10.70 -5.09
CA ALA A 32 0.51 -10.13 -6.34
C ALA A 32 0.15 -11.26 -7.31
N VAL A 33 -0.93 -11.06 -8.06
CA VAL A 33 -1.36 -11.94 -9.14
C VAL A 33 -1.58 -11.08 -10.38
N TYR A 34 -1.08 -11.54 -11.52
CA TYR A 34 -1.34 -10.92 -12.81
C TYR A 34 -2.03 -11.93 -13.72
N LYS A 35 -3.26 -11.61 -14.15
CA LYS A 35 -4.05 -12.50 -15.01
C LYS A 35 -4.96 -11.65 -15.90
N ASP A 36 -5.02 -12.00 -17.19
CA ASP A 36 -5.92 -11.38 -18.18
C ASP A 36 -5.83 -9.84 -18.22
N GLY A 37 -4.62 -9.28 -18.08
CA GLY A 37 -4.39 -7.82 -18.08
C GLY A 37 -4.66 -7.12 -16.75
N LEU A 38 -5.10 -7.86 -15.71
CA LEU A 38 -5.41 -7.32 -14.39
C LEU A 38 -4.32 -7.66 -13.38
N LEU A 39 -3.75 -6.63 -12.74
CA LEU A 39 -2.84 -6.78 -11.60
C LEU A 39 -3.62 -6.64 -10.30
N GLU A 40 -3.69 -7.72 -9.52
CA GLU A 40 -4.24 -7.74 -8.19
C GLU A 40 -3.12 -7.79 -7.16
N VAL A 41 -3.10 -6.83 -6.23
CA VAL A 41 -2.11 -6.78 -5.15
C VAL A 41 -2.83 -6.85 -3.81
N MET A 42 -2.52 -7.89 -3.03
CA MET A 42 -3.04 -8.08 -1.68
C MET A 42 -1.98 -7.71 -0.67
N PHE A 43 -2.25 -6.65 0.12
CA PHE A 43 -1.35 -6.19 1.15
C PHE A 43 -1.71 -6.76 2.52
N GLN A 44 -0.71 -7.25 3.25
CA GLN A 44 -0.88 -7.54 4.67
C GLN A 44 -0.65 -6.27 5.49
N LYS A 45 -1.70 -5.78 6.15
CA LYS A 45 -1.60 -4.63 7.07
C LYS A 45 -0.56 -4.92 8.16
N GLN A 46 0.28 -3.95 8.44
CA GLN A 46 1.03 -3.93 9.69
C GLN A 46 0.06 -3.51 10.78
N GLN A 47 -0.43 -4.47 11.55
CA GLN A 47 -1.14 -4.17 12.79
C GLN A 47 -0.17 -3.48 13.74
N ASP A 48 -0.57 -2.31 14.19
CA ASP A 48 -0.02 -1.64 15.34
C ASP A 48 -1.20 -1.37 16.29
N TYR A 49 -1.06 -1.76 17.54
CA TYR A 49 -2.08 -1.57 18.58
C TYR A 49 -1.80 -0.34 19.44
N ASN A 50 -0.70 0.38 19.17
CA ASN A 50 -0.40 1.62 19.87
C ASN A 50 -1.46 2.67 19.52
N MET A 51 -2.15 3.17 20.54
CA MET A 51 -3.03 4.32 20.43
C MET A 51 -2.26 5.55 20.89
N SER A 52 -2.37 6.64 20.14
CA SER A 52 -1.89 7.95 20.58
C SER A 52 -3.08 8.76 21.08
N GLU A 53 -2.94 9.33 22.27
CA GLU A 53 -3.87 10.31 22.79
C GLU A 53 -3.64 11.66 22.08
N VAL A 54 -4.73 12.34 21.75
CA VAL A 54 -4.69 13.68 21.14
C VAL A 54 -5.47 14.61 22.05
N GLU A 55 -4.76 15.50 22.72
CA GLU A 55 -5.37 16.56 23.54
C GLU A 55 -5.83 17.71 22.63
N ILE A 56 -7.04 18.22 22.87
CA ILE A 56 -7.61 19.35 22.12
C ILE A 56 -7.57 20.58 23.03
N PHE A 57 -6.74 21.55 22.68
CA PHE A 57 -6.73 22.85 23.34
C PHE A 57 -7.83 23.75 22.73
N ARG A 58 -8.59 24.44 23.59
CA ARG A 58 -9.67 25.35 23.21
C ARG A 58 -9.32 26.79 23.55
#